data_AF-W9E7I4-F1
#
_entry.id   AF-W9E7I4-F1
#
_cell.length_a   1.000
_cell.length_b   1.000
_cell.length_c   1.000
_cell.angle_alpha   90.00
_cell.angle_beta   90.00
_cell.angle_gamma   90.00
#
_symmetry.space_group_name_H-M   'P 1'
#
loop_
_entity.id
_entity.type
_entity.pdbx_description
1 polymer ?
#
loop_
_entity_poly.entity_id
_entity_poly.type
_entity_poly.pdbx_seq_one_letter_code
_entity_poly.pdbx_strand_id
1 'polypeptide(L)'
;MKVTNKTVSIIMTVLLFLIVLLSNLQYLAFNLNFYINEFDKYGVKYVTGMDKSQLSKVALRIQDYLYGKSESLQIDAVIDGRNQKVFDERELEHMKDVRNLFKNGFLLRNLMIIIYILAFLFLYFRKEDVFYHTYRGMLFVILFLLVTGAIVSLDFNKWFIYFHHIFFDNNLWQLDVARDRLIQMLPEGFFSDISYLTFRNSIITYIIIGFVSFLLKGKKDSKIGL
;
A
#
# COMPACT_ATOMS: atom_id res chain seq x y z
N MET A 1 21.67 13.27 25.99
CA MET A 1 21.66 11.79 25.83
C MET A 1 20.26 11.19 25.93
N LYS A 2 19.54 11.34 27.06
CA LYS A 2 18.14 10.85 27.18
C LYS A 2 17.18 11.46 26.14
N VAL A 3 17.35 12.75 25.83
CA VAL A 3 16.58 13.44 24.78
C VAL A 3 16.80 12.81 23.41
N THR A 4 18.07 12.54 23.04
CA THR A 4 18.45 11.89 21.78
C THR A 4 17.79 10.52 21.62
N ASN A 5 17.82 9.69 22.67
CA ASN A 5 17.25 8.35 22.62
C ASN A 5 15.72 8.39 22.46
N LYS A 6 15.04 9.31 23.18
CA LYS A 6 13.59 9.55 23.03
C LYS A 6 13.23 9.98 21.60
N THR A 7 14.00 10.89 21.01
CA THR A 7 13.79 11.33 19.62
C THR A 7 13.94 10.18 18.64
N VAL A 8 14.99 9.38 18.77
CA VAL A 8 15.21 8.20 17.90
C VAL A 8 14.06 7.20 18.03
N SER A 9 13.54 6.94 19.23
CA SER A 9 12.38 6.06 19.43
C SER A 9 11.10 6.56 18.76
N ILE A 10 10.86 7.88 18.77
CA ILE A 10 9.72 8.49 18.08
C ILE A 10 9.88 8.31 16.56
N ILE A 11 11.07 8.60 16.02
CA ILE A 11 11.39 8.42 14.60
C ILE A 11 11.17 6.96 14.20
N MET A 12 11.65 6.00 15.00
CA MET A 12 11.43 4.58 14.75
C MET A 12 9.95 4.19 14.69
N THR A 13 9.12 4.78 15.56
CA THR A 13 7.67 4.52 15.56
C THR A 13 7.03 5.00 14.26
N VAL A 14 7.39 6.20 13.79
CA VAL A 14 6.89 6.77 12.53
C VAL A 14 7.39 5.97 11.31
N LEU A 15 8.68 5.60 11.30
CA LEU A 15 9.25 4.78 10.24
C LEU A 15 8.55 3.43 10.16
N LEU A 16 8.37 2.75 11.29
CA LEU A 16 7.68 1.46 11.33
C LEU A 16 6.25 1.58 10.81
N PHE A 17 5.56 2.69 11.09
CA PHE A 17 4.21 2.95 10.61
C PHE A 17 4.15 3.01 9.09
N LEU A 18 5.02 3.81 8.48
CA LEU A 18 5.08 3.92 7.03
C LEU A 18 5.55 2.60 6.39
N ILE A 19 6.49 1.88 6.99
CA ILE A 19 6.98 0.58 6.50
C ILE A 19 5.84 -0.44 6.49
N VAL A 20 5.09 -0.58 7.58
CA VAL A 20 3.98 -1.54 7.69
C VAL A 20 2.86 -1.19 6.72
N LEU A 21 2.49 0.08 6.63
CA LEU A 21 1.43 0.55 5.74
C LEU A 21 1.77 0.28 4.26
N LEU A 22 2.96 0.71 3.81
CA LEU A 22 3.41 0.52 2.43
C LEU A 22 3.67 -0.94 2.09
N SER A 23 4.10 -1.76 3.06
CA SER A 23 4.26 -3.21 2.84
C SER A 23 2.93 -3.91 2.61
N ASN A 24 1.90 -3.57 3.39
CA ASN A 24 0.56 -4.12 3.21
C ASN A 24 -0.08 -3.66 1.89
N LEU A 25 0.08 -2.38 1.54
CA LEU A 25 -0.37 -1.87 0.25
C LEU A 25 0.31 -2.60 -0.91
N GLN A 26 1.64 -2.73 -0.87
CA GLN A 26 2.39 -3.45 -1.89
C GLN A 26 1.92 -4.91 -2.01
N TYR A 27 1.71 -5.59 -0.88
CA TYR A 27 1.24 -6.98 -0.89
C TYR A 27 -0.10 -7.12 -1.61
N LEU A 28 -1.07 -6.25 -1.33
CA LEU A 28 -2.38 -6.30 -1.96
C LEU A 28 -2.34 -5.87 -3.43
N ALA A 29 -1.59 -4.81 -3.75
CA ALA A 29 -1.51 -4.28 -5.11
C ALA A 29 -0.90 -5.27 -6.12
N PHE A 30 -0.11 -6.24 -5.66
CA PHE A 30 0.47 -7.31 -6.48
C PHE A 30 -0.12 -8.70 -6.16
N ASN A 31 -1.29 -8.76 -5.54
CA ASN A 31 -2.00 -10.00 -5.30
C ASN A 31 -3.01 -10.23 -6.43
N LEU A 32 -2.71 -11.15 -7.36
CA LEU A 32 -3.64 -11.47 -8.45
C LEU A 32 -5.00 -11.94 -7.94
N ASN A 33 -5.04 -12.76 -6.89
CA ASN A 33 -6.30 -13.27 -6.35
C ASN A 33 -7.18 -12.14 -5.80
N PHE A 34 -6.57 -11.10 -5.23
CA PHE A 34 -7.31 -9.89 -4.84
C PHE A 34 -7.98 -9.25 -6.06
N TYR A 35 -7.26 -9.03 -7.17
CA TYR A 35 -7.84 -8.46 -8.40
C TYR A 35 -8.99 -9.30 -8.95
N ILE A 36 -8.80 -10.63 -9.02
CA ILE A 36 -9.85 -11.52 -9.55
C ILE A 36 -11.10 -11.49 -8.69
N ASN A 37 -10.95 -11.52 -7.35
CA ASN A 37 -12.08 -11.45 -6.44
C ASN A 37 -12.82 -10.12 -6.56
N GLU A 38 -12.10 -9.01 -6.72
CA GLU A 38 -12.69 -7.68 -6.89
C GLU A 38 -13.38 -7.52 -8.24
N PHE A 39 -12.80 -8.09 -9.31
CA PHE A 39 -13.43 -8.12 -10.62
C PHE A 39 -14.74 -8.91 -10.62
N ASP A 40 -14.76 -10.04 -9.91
CA ASP A 40 -15.97 -10.83 -9.71
C ASP A 40 -16.99 -10.06 -8.85
N LYS A 41 -16.55 -9.42 -7.74
CA LYS A 41 -17.38 -8.60 -6.84
C LYS A 41 -18.06 -7.43 -7.53
N TYR A 42 -17.33 -6.71 -8.38
CA TYR A 42 -17.84 -5.52 -9.09
C TYR A 42 -18.40 -5.82 -10.48
N GLY A 43 -18.49 -7.10 -10.87
CA GLY A 43 -19.08 -7.49 -12.15
C GLY A 43 -18.33 -6.92 -13.36
N VAL A 44 -17.01 -6.75 -13.25
CA VAL A 44 -16.16 -6.11 -14.27
C VAL A 44 -16.31 -6.77 -15.64
N LYS A 45 -16.51 -8.08 -15.68
CA LYS A 45 -16.82 -8.84 -16.90
C LYS A 45 -17.99 -8.24 -17.69
N TYR A 46 -19.06 -7.84 -17.00
CA TYR A 46 -20.28 -7.34 -17.65
C TYR A 46 -20.13 -5.91 -18.17
N VAL A 47 -19.25 -5.12 -17.55
CA VAL A 47 -18.98 -3.73 -17.97
C VAL A 47 -17.97 -3.71 -19.12
N THR A 48 -16.97 -4.58 -19.07
CA THR A 48 -15.84 -4.55 -20.00
C THR A 48 -16.01 -5.48 -21.19
N GLY A 49 -16.90 -6.47 -21.12
CA GLY A 49 -17.02 -7.51 -22.16
C GLY A 49 -15.89 -8.54 -22.15
N MET A 50 -14.99 -8.50 -21.16
CA MET A 50 -13.87 -9.43 -21.01
C MET A 50 -14.24 -10.61 -20.12
N ASP A 51 -13.94 -11.83 -20.57
CA ASP A 51 -14.07 -13.00 -19.71
C ASP A 51 -13.00 -13.04 -18.60
N LYS A 52 -13.14 -13.98 -17.66
CA LYS A 52 -12.23 -14.14 -16.52
C LYS A 52 -10.78 -14.39 -16.93
N SER A 53 -10.54 -15.08 -18.05
CA SER A 53 -9.19 -15.34 -18.55
C SER A 53 -8.55 -14.05 -19.06
N GLN A 54 -9.28 -13.26 -19.85
CA GLN A 54 -8.82 -11.96 -20.34
C GLN A 54 -8.59 -10.99 -19.19
N LEU A 55 -9.52 -10.89 -18.25
CA LEU A 55 -9.35 -10.05 -17.06
C LEU A 55 -8.12 -10.45 -16.23
N SER A 56 -7.87 -11.75 -16.04
CA SER A 56 -6.66 -12.23 -15.36
C SER A 56 -5.38 -11.83 -16.09
N LYS A 57 -5.38 -11.95 -17.43
CA LYS A 57 -4.26 -11.55 -18.28
C LYS A 57 -3.98 -10.05 -18.18
N VAL A 58 -5.03 -9.22 -18.18
CA VAL A 58 -4.89 -7.75 -18.05
C VAL A 58 -4.43 -7.36 -16.64
N ALA A 59 -4.97 -7.98 -15.58
CA ALA A 59 -4.51 -7.74 -14.21
C ALA A 59 -3.03 -8.07 -14.03
N LEU A 60 -2.58 -9.22 -14.55
CA LEU A 60 -1.16 -9.58 -14.56
C LEU A 60 -0.31 -8.57 -15.33
N ARG A 61 -0.80 -8.06 -16.47
CA ARG A 61 -0.11 -7.02 -17.24
C ARG A 61 0.01 -5.71 -16.45
N ILE A 62 -1.04 -5.28 -15.76
CA ILE A 62 -1.01 -4.11 -14.87
C ILE A 62 0.06 -4.31 -13.79
N GLN A 63 0.05 -5.47 -13.12
CA GLN A 63 1.01 -5.80 -12.08
C GLN A 63 2.45 -5.84 -12.60
N ASP A 64 2.71 -6.51 -13.73
CA ASP A 64 4.04 -6.58 -14.32
C ASP A 64 4.56 -5.20 -14.76
N TYR A 65 3.69 -4.35 -15.30
CA TYR A 65 4.04 -2.98 -15.66
C TYR A 65 4.40 -2.13 -14.43
N LEU A 66 3.56 -2.16 -13.38
CA LEU A 66 3.81 -1.44 -12.12
C LEU A 66 5.03 -1.96 -11.37
N TYR A 67 5.31 -3.28 -11.45
CA TYR A 67 6.51 -3.89 -10.87
C TYR A 67 7.77 -3.62 -11.70
N GLY A 68 7.63 -3.13 -12.93
CA GLY A 68 8.73 -2.85 -13.85
C GLY A 68 9.25 -4.07 -14.61
N LYS A 69 8.50 -5.19 -14.64
CA LYS A 69 8.78 -6.36 -15.47
C LYS A 69 8.35 -6.18 -16.92
N SER A 70 7.48 -5.21 -17.19
CA SER A 70 7.05 -4.84 -18.54
C SER A 70 7.32 -3.36 -18.83
N GLU A 71 7.79 -3.06 -20.04
CA GLU A 71 8.01 -1.68 -20.48
C GLU A 71 6.70 -0.98 -20.84
N SER A 72 5.71 -1.71 -21.36
CA SER A 72 4.42 -1.18 -21.81
C SER A 72 3.26 -1.86 -21.09
N LEU A 73 2.30 -1.05 -20.66
CA LEU A 73 1.03 -1.51 -20.12
C LEU A 73 0.11 -2.05 -21.21
N GLN A 74 0.25 -1.55 -22.45
CA GLN A 74 -0.65 -1.89 -23.54
C GLN A 74 -0.62 -3.39 -23.84
N ILE A 75 -1.81 -3.96 -24.02
CA ILE A 75 -2.00 -5.37 -24.35
C ILE A 75 -3.30 -5.51 -25.14
N ASP A 76 -3.34 -6.51 -26.03
CA ASP A 76 -4.57 -6.89 -26.69
C ASP A 76 -5.33 -7.94 -25.86
N ALA A 77 -6.65 -7.76 -25.80
CA ALA A 77 -7.58 -8.70 -25.17
C ALA A 77 -8.82 -8.89 -26.03
N VAL A 78 -9.48 -10.03 -25.83
CA VAL A 78 -10.79 -10.28 -26.45
C VAL A 78 -11.87 -9.56 -25.64
N ILE A 79 -12.45 -8.53 -26.22
CA ILE A 79 -13.51 -7.69 -25.65
C ILE A 79 -14.73 -7.83 -26.57
N ASP A 80 -15.87 -8.27 -26.02
CA ASP A 80 -17.10 -8.51 -26.79
C ASP A 80 -16.88 -9.39 -28.04
N GLY A 81 -16.00 -10.39 -27.90
CA GLY A 81 -15.64 -11.34 -28.97
C GLY A 81 -14.66 -10.81 -30.01
N ARG A 82 -14.11 -9.59 -29.85
CA ARG A 82 -13.14 -8.99 -30.78
C ARG A 82 -11.80 -8.75 -30.10
N ASN A 83 -10.71 -9.05 -30.80
CA ASN A 83 -9.38 -8.73 -30.31
C ASN A 83 -9.08 -7.24 -30.54
N GLN A 84 -8.80 -6.50 -29.47
CA GLN A 84 -8.54 -5.07 -29.53
C GLN A 84 -7.62 -4.63 -28.39
N LYS A 85 -7.01 -3.45 -28.55
CA LYS A 85 -6.23 -2.81 -27.49
C LYS A 85 -7.11 -2.53 -26.28
N VAL A 86 -6.58 -2.80 -25.09
CA VAL A 86 -7.33 -2.62 -23.85
C VAL A 86 -7.38 -1.15 -23.43
N PHE A 87 -6.25 -0.45 -23.51
CA PHE A 87 -6.14 0.92 -22.98
C PHE A 87 -6.04 1.95 -24.11
N ASP A 88 -6.59 3.13 -23.90
CA ASP A 88 -6.37 4.28 -24.75
C ASP A 88 -5.08 5.05 -24.37
N GLU A 89 -4.75 6.10 -25.12
CA GLU A 89 -3.54 6.90 -24.87
C GLU A 89 -3.57 7.64 -23.52
N ARG A 90 -4.73 8.15 -23.11
CA ARG A 90 -4.90 8.90 -21.86
C ARG A 90 -4.65 7.99 -20.65
N GLU A 91 -5.22 6.79 -20.68
CA GLU A 91 -5.03 5.76 -19.65
C GLU A 91 -3.58 5.31 -19.56
N LEU A 92 -2.92 5.16 -20.71
CA LEU A 92 -1.50 4.81 -20.76
C LEU A 92 -0.61 5.91 -20.16
N GLU A 93 -0.86 7.18 -20.48
CA GLU A 93 -0.12 8.30 -19.89
C GLU A 93 -0.37 8.41 -18.38
N HIS A 94 -1.63 8.30 -17.93
CA HIS A 94 -1.94 8.25 -16.51
C HIS A 94 -1.19 7.12 -15.79
N MET A 95 -1.15 5.92 -16.39
CA MET A 95 -0.48 4.78 -15.78
C MET A 95 1.04 4.92 -15.74
N LYS A 96 1.67 5.75 -16.57
CA LYS A 96 3.08 6.12 -16.40
C LYS A 96 3.31 6.87 -15.09
N ASP A 97 2.43 7.82 -14.76
CA ASP A 97 2.48 8.54 -13.48
C ASP A 97 2.28 7.58 -12.31
N VAL A 98 1.31 6.67 -12.41
CA VAL A 98 1.06 5.63 -11.39
C VAL A 98 2.27 4.71 -11.23
N ARG A 99 2.92 4.29 -12.33
CA ARG A 99 4.14 3.46 -12.27
C ARG A 99 5.27 4.18 -11.54
N ASN A 100 5.47 5.47 -11.82
CA ASN A 100 6.48 6.28 -11.12
C ASN A 100 6.13 6.42 -9.63
N LEU A 101 4.86 6.63 -9.29
CA LEU A 101 4.40 6.69 -7.91
C LEU A 101 4.68 5.38 -7.14
N PHE A 102 4.35 4.23 -7.74
CA PHE A 102 4.65 2.90 -7.17
C PHE A 102 6.16 2.69 -6.97
N LYS A 103 6.96 2.99 -8.00
CA LYS A 103 8.43 2.88 -7.94
C LYS A 103 9.01 3.72 -6.81
N ASN A 104 8.61 4.99 -6.71
CA ASN A 104 9.09 5.93 -5.70
C ASN A 104 8.63 5.51 -4.30
N GLY A 105 7.37 5.06 -4.15
CA GLY A 105 6.83 4.57 -2.89
C GLY A 105 7.59 3.35 -2.36
N PHE A 106 7.93 2.38 -3.20
CA PHE A 106 8.69 1.21 -2.78
C PHE A 106 10.15 1.51 -2.49
N LEU A 107 10.77 2.40 -3.27
CA LEU A 107 12.12 2.89 -2.98
C LEU A 107 12.16 3.58 -1.60
N LEU A 108 11.20 4.47 -1.34
CA LEU A 108 11.06 5.15 -0.05
C LEU A 108 10.88 4.13 1.08
N ARG A 109 9.99 3.15 0.93
CA ARG A 109 9.81 2.08 1.91
C ARG A 109 11.10 1.32 2.19
N ASN A 110 11.82 0.91 1.16
CA ASN A 110 13.08 0.16 1.32
C ASN A 110 14.14 1.00 2.04
N LEU A 111 14.24 2.30 1.72
CA LEU A 111 15.12 3.22 2.43
C LEU A 111 14.73 3.38 3.91
N MET A 112 13.43 3.49 4.20
CA MET A 112 12.93 3.56 5.57
C MET A 112 13.26 2.29 6.37
N ILE A 113 13.22 1.10 5.76
CA ILE A 113 13.66 -0.15 6.41
C ILE A 113 15.14 -0.07 6.81
N ILE A 114 16.01 0.39 5.91
CA ILE A 114 17.45 0.55 6.21
C ILE A 114 17.64 1.52 7.38
N ILE A 115 17.00 2.69 7.33
CA ILE A 115 17.08 3.70 8.41
C ILE A 115 16.54 3.14 9.73
N TYR A 116 15.43 2.39 9.69
CA TYR A 116 14.85 1.76 10.87
C TYR A 116 15.81 0.76 11.51
N ILE A 117 16.48 -0.08 10.71
CA ILE A 117 17.49 -1.03 11.21
C ILE A 117 18.66 -0.30 11.85
N LEU A 118 19.16 0.78 11.23
CA LEU A 118 20.25 1.58 11.79
C LEU A 118 19.85 2.25 13.11
N ALA A 119 18.63 2.81 13.19
CA ALA A 119 18.09 3.40 14.41
C ALA A 119 17.89 2.35 15.52
N PHE A 120 17.40 1.16 15.17
CA PHE A 120 17.27 0.03 16.08
C PHE A 120 18.63 -0.38 16.65
N LEU A 121 19.64 -0.56 15.79
CA LEU A 121 21.00 -0.92 16.22
C LEU A 121 21.62 0.16 17.10
N PHE A 122 21.44 1.44 16.75
CA PHE A 122 21.91 2.57 17.56
C PHE A 122 21.36 2.51 19.00
N LEU A 123 20.05 2.35 19.17
CA LEU A 123 19.44 2.23 20.50
C LEU A 123 19.83 0.92 21.20
N TYR A 124 19.94 -0.17 20.45
CA TYR A 124 20.35 -1.46 20.98
C TYR A 124 21.75 -1.40 21.60
N PHE A 125 22.73 -0.80 20.92
CA PHE A 125 24.10 -0.65 21.45
C PHE A 125 24.17 0.35 22.62
N ARG A 126 23.21 1.28 22.71
CA ARG A 126 23.05 2.18 23.86
C ARG A 126 22.38 1.53 25.08
N LYS A 127 22.06 0.23 25.01
CA LYS A 127 21.34 -0.53 26.05
C LYS A 127 19.95 0.03 26.37
N GLU A 128 19.32 0.75 25.43
CA GLU A 128 17.94 1.19 25.57
C GLU A 128 16.96 0.03 25.33
N ASP A 129 15.83 0.04 26.03
CA ASP A 129 14.75 -0.94 25.83
C ASP A 129 13.87 -0.51 24.64
N VAL A 130 14.34 -0.84 23.43
CA VAL A 130 13.63 -0.52 22.18
C VAL A 130 12.23 -1.14 22.16
N PHE A 131 12.03 -2.33 22.76
CA PHE A 131 10.75 -3.00 22.79
C PHE A 131 9.73 -2.28 23.67
N TYR A 132 10.17 -1.71 24.79
CA TYR A 132 9.33 -0.83 25.60
C TYR A 132 8.81 0.38 24.80
N HIS A 133 9.68 1.02 24.03
CA HIS A 133 9.30 2.17 23.22
C HIS A 133 8.36 1.79 22.07
N THR A 134 8.64 0.70 21.35
CA THR A 134 7.77 0.19 20.28
C THR A 134 6.39 -0.19 20.80
N TYR A 135 6.31 -0.85 21.95
CA TYR A 135 5.02 -1.21 22.58
C TYR A 135 4.19 0.03 22.92
N ARG A 136 4.81 1.07 23.50
CA ARG A 136 4.11 2.33 23.82
C ARG A 136 3.67 3.10 22.58
N GLY A 137 4.50 3.10 21.53
CA GLY A 137 4.18 3.73 20.25
C GLY A 137 3.02 3.05 19.53
N MET A 138 2.89 1.73 19.64
CA MET A 138 1.84 0.96 18.96
C MET A 138 0.42 1.48 19.27
N LEU A 139 0.10 1.75 20.54
CA LEU A 139 -1.26 2.16 20.91
C LEU A 139 -1.68 3.44 20.19
N PHE A 140 -0.75 4.40 20.07
CA PHE A 140 -0.97 5.62 19.31
C PHE A 140 -1.15 5.33 17.82
N VAL A 141 -0.30 4.48 17.24
CA VAL A 141 -0.38 4.14 15.81
C VAL A 141 -1.68 3.40 15.47
N ILE A 142 -2.13 2.47 16.31
CA ILE A 142 -3.41 1.77 16.11
C ILE A 142 -4.57 2.75 16.19
N LEU A 143 -4.60 3.63 17.19
CA LEU A 143 -5.64 4.65 17.31
C LEU A 143 -5.63 5.58 16.09
N PHE A 144 -4.44 5.99 15.64
CA PHE A 144 -4.28 6.81 14.45
C PHE A 144 -4.84 6.09 13.21
N LEU A 145 -4.44 4.84 12.95
CA LEU A 145 -4.94 4.02 11.84
C LEU A 145 -6.46 3.86 11.87
N LEU A 146 -7.06 3.63 13.04
CA LEU A 146 -8.51 3.50 13.21
C LEU A 146 -9.23 4.80 12.88
N VAL A 147 -8.76 5.93 13.43
CA VAL A 147 -9.37 7.24 13.20
C VAL A 147 -9.22 7.64 11.73
N THR A 148 -8.03 7.54 11.15
CA THR A 148 -7.82 7.89 9.74
C THR A 148 -8.55 6.95 8.80
N GLY A 149 -8.57 5.65 9.10
CA GLY A 149 -9.31 4.68 8.32
C GLY A 149 -10.81 4.98 8.33
N ALA A 150 -11.38 5.30 9.49
CA ALA A 150 -12.77 5.71 9.63
C ALA A 150 -13.08 6.99 8.83
N ILE A 151 -12.25 8.03 8.96
CA ILE A 151 -12.39 9.29 8.21
C ILE A 151 -12.34 9.05 6.70
N VAL A 152 -11.41 8.21 6.22
CA VAL A 152 -11.31 7.86 4.80
C VAL A 152 -12.53 7.07 4.33
N SER A 153 -13.07 6.20 5.18
CA SER A 153 -14.22 5.35 4.82
C SER A 153 -15.54 6.12 4.75
N LEU A 154 -15.66 7.26 5.45
CA LEU A 154 -16.87 8.09 5.44
C LEU A 154 -17.11 8.78 4.09
N ASP A 155 -16.03 9.13 3.38
CA ASP A 155 -16.09 9.82 2.08
C ASP A 155 -14.86 9.44 1.25
N PHE A 156 -14.85 8.19 0.78
CA PHE A 156 -13.70 7.65 0.05
C PHE A 156 -13.43 8.45 -1.23
N ASN A 157 -14.48 8.82 -1.97
CA ASN A 157 -14.37 9.60 -3.19
C ASN A 157 -13.60 10.92 -2.98
N LYS A 158 -13.93 11.68 -1.93
CA LYS A 158 -13.22 12.93 -1.60
C LYS A 158 -11.73 12.70 -1.35
N TRP A 159 -11.38 11.68 -0.57
CA TRP A 159 -9.98 11.36 -0.29
C TRP A 159 -9.25 10.80 -1.51
N PHE A 160 -9.95 10.07 -2.38
CA PHE A 160 -9.43 9.63 -3.66
C PHE A 160 -9.10 10.83 -4.56
N ILE A 161 -9.96 11.85 -4.63
CA ILE A 161 -9.67 13.09 -5.37
C ILE A 161 -8.48 13.84 -4.76
N TYR A 162 -8.42 14.00 -3.44
CA TYR A 162 -7.27 14.66 -2.81
C TYR A 162 -5.96 13.92 -3.02
N PHE A 163 -5.99 12.58 -3.00
CA PHE A 163 -4.83 11.77 -3.34
C PHE A 163 -4.31 12.14 -4.75
N HIS A 164 -5.20 12.23 -5.74
CA HIS A 164 -4.79 12.58 -7.10
C HIS A 164 -4.22 13.99 -7.18
N HIS A 165 -4.78 14.97 -6.47
CA HIS A 165 -4.22 16.33 -6.41
C HIS A 165 -2.86 16.42 -5.70
N ILE A 166 -2.57 15.51 -4.77
CA ILE A 166 -1.27 15.48 -4.07
C ILE A 166 -0.18 14.89 -4.96
N PHE A 167 -0.51 13.85 -5.74
CA PHE A 167 0.48 13.07 -6.48
C PHE A 167 0.57 13.37 -7.98
N PHE A 168 -0.43 14.03 -8.55
CA PHE A 168 -0.49 14.35 -9.98
C PHE A 168 -0.80 15.84 -10.18
N ASP A 169 -0.05 16.46 -11.09
CA ASP A 169 -0.15 17.87 -11.47
C ASP A 169 -0.97 18.09 -12.76
N ASN A 170 -1.60 17.03 -13.25
CA ASN A 170 -2.36 16.99 -14.50
C ASN A 170 -3.75 16.38 -14.27
N ASN A 171 -4.57 16.35 -15.32
CA ASN A 171 -5.93 15.81 -15.27
C ASN A 171 -6.06 14.42 -15.91
N LEU A 172 -4.97 13.71 -16.23
CA LEU A 172 -5.02 12.42 -16.95
C LEU A 172 -5.74 11.32 -16.15
N TRP A 173 -5.77 11.43 -14.83
CA TRP A 173 -6.46 10.52 -13.92
C TRP A 173 -8.00 10.66 -13.93
N GLN A 174 -8.54 11.76 -14.49
CA GLN A 174 -9.99 11.93 -14.62
C GLN A 174 -10.49 11.12 -15.82
N LEU A 175 -10.83 9.86 -15.57
CA LEU A 175 -11.28 8.91 -16.57
C LEU A 175 -12.81 8.85 -16.66
N ASP A 176 -13.32 8.60 -17.87
CA ASP A 176 -14.74 8.46 -18.17
C ASP A 176 -15.16 6.99 -18.05
N VAL A 177 -16.01 6.69 -17.07
CA VAL A 177 -16.55 5.33 -16.84
C VAL A 177 -17.28 4.75 -18.05
N ALA A 178 -17.81 5.57 -18.95
CA ALA A 178 -18.49 5.11 -20.16
C ALA A 178 -17.53 4.65 -21.26
N ARG A 179 -16.24 5.03 -21.20
CA ARG A 179 -15.28 4.83 -22.30
C ARG A 179 -14.00 4.10 -21.85
N ASP A 180 -13.46 4.48 -20.70
CA ASP A 180 -12.09 4.16 -20.30
C ASP A 180 -12.07 2.81 -19.56
N ARG A 181 -11.29 1.86 -20.06
CA ARG A 181 -11.30 0.46 -19.58
C ARG A 181 -10.66 0.30 -18.21
N LEU A 182 -9.69 1.13 -17.87
CA LEU A 182 -8.97 1.14 -16.60
C LEU A 182 -9.93 1.42 -15.44
N ILE A 183 -10.76 2.46 -15.53
CA ILE A 183 -11.75 2.78 -14.48
C ILE A 183 -12.94 1.82 -14.47
N GLN A 184 -13.28 1.22 -15.62
CA GLN A 184 -14.25 0.12 -15.68
C GLN A 184 -13.76 -1.15 -14.97
N MET A 185 -12.46 -1.44 -15.04
CA MET A 185 -11.85 -2.59 -14.35
C MET A 185 -11.50 -2.30 -12.90
N LEU A 186 -11.07 -1.07 -12.59
CA LEU A 186 -10.65 -0.62 -11.27
C LEU A 186 -11.61 0.50 -10.82
N PRO A 187 -12.89 0.17 -10.54
CA PRO A 187 -13.85 1.16 -10.10
C PRO A 187 -13.48 1.70 -8.71
N GLU A 188 -14.13 2.79 -8.28
CA GLU A 188 -13.91 3.38 -6.94
C GLU A 188 -13.94 2.33 -5.81
N GLY A 189 -14.88 1.38 -5.89
CA GLY A 189 -15.01 0.29 -4.94
C GLY A 189 -13.75 -0.57 -4.78
N PHE A 190 -13.04 -0.86 -5.88
CA PHE A 190 -11.76 -1.58 -5.85
C PHE A 190 -10.72 -0.83 -4.98
N PHE A 191 -10.63 0.49 -5.18
CA PHE A 191 -9.69 1.33 -4.44
C PHE A 191 -10.11 1.53 -2.97
N SER A 192 -11.42 1.56 -2.69
CA SER A 192 -11.94 1.57 -1.33
C SER A 192 -11.59 0.28 -0.59
N ASP A 193 -11.78 -0.87 -1.24
CA ASP A 193 -11.50 -2.18 -0.65
C ASP A 193 -10.01 -2.39 -0.41
N ILE A 194 -9.14 -2.08 -1.37
CA ILE A 194 -7.69 -2.19 -1.15
C ILE A 194 -7.22 -1.27 -0.02
N SER A 195 -7.81 -0.08 0.10
CA SER A 195 -7.51 0.86 1.18
C SER A 195 -7.94 0.30 2.53
N TYR A 196 -9.19 -0.16 2.65
CA TYR A 196 -9.71 -0.80 3.84
C TYR A 196 -8.86 -2.01 4.28
N LEU A 197 -8.53 -2.90 3.34
CA LEU A 197 -7.71 -4.07 3.62
C LEU A 197 -6.29 -3.69 4.05
N THR A 198 -5.72 -2.62 3.48
CA THR A 198 -4.42 -2.08 3.88
C THR A 198 -4.44 -1.59 5.33
N PHE A 199 -5.45 -0.81 5.72
CA PHE A 199 -5.63 -0.35 7.11
C PHE A 199 -5.82 -1.54 8.06
N ARG A 200 -6.73 -2.46 7.73
CA ARG A 200 -7.03 -3.64 8.54
C ARG A 200 -5.79 -4.51 8.76
N ASN A 201 -5.08 -4.86 7.69
CA ASN A 201 -3.89 -5.70 7.80
C ASN A 201 -2.75 -4.99 8.55
N SER A 202 -2.64 -3.67 8.41
CA SER A 202 -1.69 -2.86 9.19
C SER A 202 -2.01 -2.89 10.69
N ILE A 203 -3.28 -2.76 11.07
CA ILE A 203 -3.71 -2.87 12.49
C ILE A 203 -3.38 -4.25 13.04
N ILE A 204 -3.68 -5.33 12.31
CA ILE A 204 -3.35 -6.70 12.72
C ILE A 204 -1.84 -6.88 12.89
N THR A 205 -1.05 -6.38 11.92
CA THR A 205 0.42 -6.41 11.99
C THR A 205 0.92 -5.68 13.24
N TYR A 206 0.32 -4.54 13.57
CA TYR A 206 0.68 -3.79 14.76
C TYR A 206 0.36 -4.53 16.04
N ILE A 207 -0.83 -5.13 16.17
CA ILE A 207 -1.20 -5.95 17.33
C ILE A 207 -0.15 -7.03 17.58
N ILE A 208 0.30 -7.72 16.52
CA ILE A 208 1.36 -8.74 16.62
C ILE A 208 2.69 -8.12 17.08
N ILE A 209 3.13 -7.02 16.45
CA ILE A 209 4.38 -6.33 16.79
C ILE A 209 4.38 -5.88 18.25
N GLY A 210 3.30 -5.28 18.75
CA GLY A 210 3.27 -4.84 20.13
C GLY A 210 3.07 -5.97 21.13
N PHE A 211 2.38 -7.05 20.78
CA PHE A 211 2.35 -8.25 21.63
C PHE A 211 3.76 -8.83 21.79
N VAL A 212 4.50 -9.00 20.69
CA VAL A 212 5.91 -9.43 20.73
C VAL A 212 6.78 -8.45 21.52
N SER A 213 6.62 -7.14 21.29
CA SER A 213 7.37 -6.12 22.02
C SER A 213 7.06 -6.11 23.52
N PHE A 214 5.80 -6.34 23.89
CA PHE A 214 5.37 -6.49 25.28
C PHE A 214 6.03 -7.69 25.97
N LEU A 215 6.19 -8.81 25.26
CA LEU A 215 6.87 -10.00 25.78
C LEU A 215 8.39 -9.84 25.89
N LEU A 216 8.99 -8.94 25.10
CA LEU A 216 10.45 -8.75 25.04
C LEU A 216 10.96 -7.58 25.88
N LYS A 217 10.09 -6.64 26.28
CA LYS A 217 10.47 -5.52 27.16
C LYS A 217 11.08 -6.03 28.47
N GLY A 218 12.11 -5.35 28.96
CA GLY A 218 12.79 -5.66 30.23
C GLY A 218 13.65 -6.94 30.25
N LYS A 219 13.67 -7.76 29.18
CA LYS A 219 14.45 -9.02 29.14
C LYS A 219 15.96 -8.84 28.93
N LYS A 220 16.47 -7.60 28.83
CA LYS A 220 17.90 -7.31 28.60
C LYS A 220 18.69 -7.20 29.91
N ASP A 221 18.07 -6.79 31.00
CA ASP A 221 18.73 -6.70 32.32
C ASP A 221 19.00 -8.09 32.93
N SER A 222 18.33 -9.15 32.45
CA SER A 222 18.50 -10.51 32.98
C SER A 222 19.53 -11.37 32.24
N LYS A 223 20.13 -10.90 31.14
CA LYS A 223 20.99 -11.74 30.25
C LYS A 223 22.45 -11.30 30.13
N ILE A 224 22.86 -10.22 30.81
CA ILE A 224 24.27 -9.76 30.83
C ILE A 224 24.83 -9.87 32.25
N GLY A 225 24.41 -10.92 32.98
CA GLY A 225 25.10 -11.40 34.17
C GLY A 225 26.12 -12.46 33.77
N LEU A 226 27.22 -12.01 33.19
CA LEU A 226 28.51 -12.71 33.09
C LEU A 226 29.60 -11.68 33.35
#